data_AF-A0A2Z6D331-F1
#
_entry.id   AF-A0A2Z6D331-F1
#
_cell.length_a   1.000
_cell.length_b   1.000
_cell.length_c   1.000
_cell.angle_alpha   90.00
_cell.angle_beta   90.00
_cell.angle_gamma   90.00
#
_symmetry.space_group_name_H-M   'P 1'
#
loop_
_entity.id
_entity.type
_entity.pdbx_description
1 polymer ?
#
loop_
_entity_poly.entity_id
_entity_poly.type
_entity_poly.pdbx_seq_one_letter_code
_entity_poly.pdbx_strand_id
1 'polypeptide(L)'
;MLANSPIVRIKRSQIQCEPIGRIIEKGNKHLKAKGLMCEGDKLELAPRVQVKFLCFSSGDIIWLSNGAIGANKCPVVNVSEHTCNPSNVKVCLLRKGGGLGEDPEPTIIYPYTSSLIKTRPDIAWLPVRGATSYKVKVDGYKFGWERIVNQTHLTYPEKEKELSLNGAFRITVIAYRADAPPISDTFAVSLYPQSEIQKVFATIEQIKALGLPEDEAALDIDAVYTSRGFLEESIGLLSQVATSKTTNPTVYRVLGDRYFEAGLVGQANAQYMRAYELAKNSNNTVELTLTQAGREAVEFYNGLPTKINGAQ
;
A
#
# COMPACT_ATOMS: atom_id res chain seq x y z
N MET A 1 -44.32 -17.49 -16.54
CA MET A 1 -44.00 -16.90 -15.23
C MET A 1 -42.52 -16.57 -15.19
N LEU A 2 -42.18 -15.29 -15.28
CA LEU A 2 -40.80 -14.80 -15.19
C LEU A 2 -40.43 -14.72 -13.70
N ALA A 3 -39.60 -15.64 -13.24
CA ALA A 3 -39.03 -15.53 -11.90
C ALA A 3 -37.94 -14.44 -11.94
N ASN A 4 -38.27 -13.27 -11.39
CA ASN A 4 -37.31 -12.23 -11.03
C ASN A 4 -36.36 -12.81 -9.96
N SER A 5 -35.15 -13.19 -10.36
CA SER A 5 -34.09 -13.48 -9.40
C SER A 5 -33.59 -12.17 -8.79
N PRO A 6 -33.51 -12.05 -7.45
CA PRO A 6 -33.22 -10.80 -6.79
C PRO A 6 -31.80 -10.32 -7.09
N ILE A 7 -31.68 -9.03 -7.41
CA ILE A 7 -30.43 -8.31 -7.59
C ILE A 7 -29.79 -8.13 -6.21
N VAL A 8 -29.02 -9.13 -5.78
CA VAL A 8 -28.17 -8.99 -4.58
C VAL A 8 -26.79 -8.52 -5.04
N ARG A 9 -26.52 -7.22 -4.82
CA ARG A 9 -25.16 -6.67 -4.74
C ARG A 9 -24.48 -7.39 -3.57
N ILE A 10 -23.65 -8.38 -3.85
CA ILE A 10 -22.85 -9.00 -2.80
C ILE A 10 -21.73 -8.01 -2.50
N LYS A 11 -21.90 -7.21 -1.45
CA LYS A 11 -20.83 -6.37 -0.92
C LYS A 11 -19.67 -7.27 -0.49
N ARG A 12 -18.42 -6.78 -0.56
CA ARG A 12 -17.23 -7.50 -0.04
C ARG A 12 -17.43 -7.97 1.42
N SER A 13 -18.26 -7.27 2.19
CA SER A 13 -18.68 -7.62 3.56
C SER A 13 -19.67 -8.79 3.70
N GLN A 14 -20.16 -9.39 2.60
CA GLN A 14 -21.13 -10.49 2.60
C GLN A 14 -20.56 -11.80 2.02
N ILE A 15 -19.30 -11.79 1.60
CA ILE A 15 -18.62 -12.96 1.05
C ILE A 15 -17.92 -13.67 2.22
N GLN A 16 -18.18 -14.97 2.37
CA GLN A 16 -17.58 -15.80 3.43
C GLN A 16 -16.13 -16.24 3.13
N CYS A 17 -15.52 -15.68 2.09
CA CYS A 17 -14.18 -15.99 1.63
C CYS A 17 -13.40 -14.68 1.43
N GLU A 18 -12.08 -14.78 1.38
CA GLU A 18 -11.25 -13.73 0.81
C GLU A 18 -11.28 -13.82 -0.73
N PRO A 19 -11.79 -12.79 -1.45
CA PRO A 19 -11.88 -12.86 -2.90
C PRO A 19 -10.50 -12.88 -3.56
N ILE A 20 -10.34 -13.73 -4.58
CA ILE A 20 -9.10 -13.82 -5.36
C ILE A 20 -9.06 -12.84 -6.55
N GLY A 21 -10.21 -12.23 -6.86
CA GLY A 21 -10.31 -11.26 -7.95
C GLY A 21 -11.74 -10.86 -8.29
N ARG A 22 -11.88 -10.14 -9.40
CA ARG A 22 -13.16 -9.59 -9.88
C ARG A 22 -13.36 -9.79 -11.38
N ILE A 23 -14.61 -10.08 -11.77
CA ILE A 23 -15.02 -10.05 -13.18
C ILE A 23 -15.12 -8.59 -13.67
N ILE A 24 -14.26 -8.24 -14.63
CA ILE A 24 -14.26 -6.94 -15.31
C ILE A 24 -15.30 -6.92 -16.43
N GLU A 25 -15.32 -7.96 -17.27
CA GLU A 25 -16.21 -8.05 -18.43
C GLU A 25 -16.88 -9.42 -18.51
N LYS A 26 -18.19 -9.43 -18.74
CA LYS A 26 -18.94 -10.69 -18.87
C LYS A 26 -18.69 -11.33 -20.23
N GLY A 27 -18.46 -12.64 -20.23
CA GLY A 27 -18.54 -13.46 -21.43
C GLY A 27 -19.97 -13.95 -21.75
N ASN A 28 -20.91 -13.94 -20.78
CA ASN A 28 -22.27 -14.44 -20.98
C ASN A 28 -23.33 -13.71 -20.13
N LYS A 29 -24.62 -14.01 -20.37
CA LYS A 29 -25.76 -13.40 -19.66
C LYS A 29 -25.90 -13.82 -18.19
N HIS A 30 -25.33 -14.98 -17.80
CA HIS A 30 -25.52 -15.59 -16.47
C HIS A 30 -24.50 -15.15 -15.43
N LEU A 31 -23.34 -14.64 -15.85
CA LEU A 31 -22.35 -14.10 -14.92
C LEU A 31 -22.76 -12.73 -14.37
N LYS A 32 -22.48 -12.47 -13.11
CA LYS A 32 -22.62 -11.15 -12.50
C LYS A 32 -21.40 -10.31 -12.86
N ALA A 33 -21.60 -9.24 -13.63
CA ALA A 33 -20.55 -8.28 -13.96
C ALA A 33 -20.13 -7.64 -12.65
N LYS A 34 -18.85 -7.29 -12.53
CA LYS A 34 -18.33 -6.63 -11.32
C LYS A 34 -18.39 -7.54 -10.08
N GLY A 35 -18.71 -8.83 -10.24
CA GLY A 35 -18.77 -9.78 -9.14
C GLY A 35 -17.37 -10.17 -8.68
N LEU A 36 -17.18 -10.18 -7.36
CA LEU A 36 -16.04 -10.79 -6.69
C LEU A 36 -16.15 -12.32 -6.81
N MET A 37 -14.99 -12.99 -6.89
CA MET A 37 -14.91 -14.45 -6.99
C MET A 37 -13.97 -15.00 -5.91
N CYS A 38 -14.36 -16.13 -5.32
CA CYS A 38 -13.58 -16.93 -4.40
C CYS A 38 -12.75 -17.98 -5.14
N GLU A 39 -11.72 -18.49 -4.46
CA GLU A 39 -11.11 -19.74 -4.90
C GLU A 39 -12.13 -20.89 -4.85
N GLY A 40 -12.15 -21.71 -5.90
CA GLY A 40 -13.08 -22.83 -6.05
C GLY A 40 -14.41 -22.48 -6.72
N ASP A 41 -14.72 -21.19 -6.92
CA ASP A 41 -15.89 -20.79 -7.68
C ASP A 41 -15.85 -21.34 -9.12
N LYS A 42 -17.01 -21.79 -9.62
CA LYS A 42 -17.13 -22.35 -10.98
C LYS A 42 -17.63 -21.31 -11.96
N LEU A 43 -16.88 -21.13 -13.04
CA LEU A 43 -17.31 -20.39 -14.22
C LEU A 43 -17.99 -21.33 -15.21
N GLU A 44 -19.30 -21.19 -15.34
CA GLU A 44 -20.09 -21.87 -16.37
C GLU A 44 -20.20 -20.96 -17.61
N LEU A 45 -19.34 -21.23 -18.57
CA LEU A 45 -19.22 -20.48 -19.82
C LEU A 45 -19.53 -21.37 -21.02
N ALA A 46 -20.19 -20.79 -22.03
CA ALA A 46 -20.39 -21.49 -23.30
C ALA A 46 -19.04 -21.76 -23.98
N PRO A 47 -18.94 -22.75 -24.88
CA PRO A 47 -17.69 -23.06 -25.58
C PRO A 47 -17.11 -21.82 -26.26
N ARG A 48 -15.79 -21.60 -26.09
CA ARG A 48 -15.03 -20.45 -26.64
C ARG A 48 -15.37 -19.08 -26.06
N VAL A 49 -16.27 -19.01 -25.08
CA VAL A 49 -16.51 -17.78 -24.33
C VAL A 49 -15.45 -17.62 -23.25
N GLN A 50 -14.93 -16.41 -23.12
CA GLN A 50 -13.99 -16.02 -22.07
C GLN A 50 -14.52 -14.80 -21.31
N VAL A 51 -14.05 -14.63 -20.08
CA VAL A 51 -14.33 -13.47 -19.23
C VAL A 51 -13.05 -12.73 -18.91
N LYS A 52 -13.09 -11.39 -18.88
CA LYS A 52 -11.98 -10.61 -18.33
C LYS A 52 -12.07 -10.63 -16.82
N PHE A 53 -10.97 -10.99 -16.19
CA PHE A 53 -10.87 -11.18 -14.76
C PHE A 53 -9.64 -10.44 -14.22
N LEU A 54 -9.84 -9.58 -13.23
CA LEU A 54 -8.77 -8.95 -12.48
C LEU A 54 -8.33 -9.89 -11.37
N CYS A 55 -7.07 -10.28 -11.39
CA CYS A 55 -6.43 -11.03 -10.31
C CYS A 55 -5.92 -10.06 -9.24
N PHE A 56 -6.35 -10.22 -7.98
CA PHE A 56 -5.87 -9.36 -6.90
C PHE A 56 -4.44 -9.69 -6.47
N SER A 57 -3.99 -10.94 -6.63
CA SER A 57 -2.62 -11.34 -6.27
C SER A 57 -1.55 -10.79 -7.22
N SER A 58 -1.87 -10.61 -8.51
CA SER A 58 -0.94 -10.06 -9.51
C SER A 58 -1.23 -8.61 -9.89
N GLY A 59 -2.46 -8.14 -9.69
CA GLY A 59 -2.95 -6.89 -10.26
C GLY A 59 -3.13 -6.93 -11.78
N ASP A 60 -3.01 -8.10 -12.41
CA ASP A 60 -3.17 -8.26 -13.85
C ASP A 60 -4.60 -8.62 -14.23
N ILE A 61 -5.01 -8.22 -15.43
CA ILE A 61 -6.25 -8.66 -16.04
C ILE A 61 -5.95 -9.84 -16.98
N ILE A 62 -6.60 -10.97 -16.72
CA ILE A 62 -6.47 -12.20 -17.48
C ILE A 62 -7.80 -12.59 -18.12
N TRP A 63 -7.73 -13.51 -19.07
CA TRP A 63 -8.91 -14.14 -19.68
C TRP A 63 -9.12 -15.52 -19.07
N LEU A 64 -10.28 -15.72 -18.43
CA LEU A 64 -10.67 -17.03 -17.90
C LEU A 64 -11.66 -17.72 -18.83
N SER A 65 -11.48 -19.03 -18.96
CA SER A 65 -12.37 -19.95 -19.69
C SER A 65 -13.25 -20.75 -18.72
N ASN A 66 -14.18 -21.55 -19.25
CA ASN A 66 -15.03 -22.45 -18.48
C ASN A 66 -14.22 -23.34 -17.51
N GLY A 67 -14.67 -23.46 -16.26
CA GLY A 67 -14.03 -24.29 -15.24
C GLY A 67 -13.98 -23.65 -13.85
N ALA A 68 -13.38 -24.36 -12.89
CA ALA A 68 -13.14 -23.83 -11.55
C ALA A 68 -12.00 -22.79 -11.57
N ILE A 69 -12.17 -21.71 -10.81
CA ILE A 69 -11.12 -20.71 -10.59
C ILE A 69 -10.23 -21.20 -9.45
N GLY A 70 -9.02 -21.63 -9.78
CA GLY A 70 -7.99 -21.99 -8.78
C GLY A 70 -6.99 -20.86 -8.57
N ALA A 71 -6.29 -20.85 -7.43
CA ALA A 71 -5.20 -19.91 -7.17
C ALA A 71 -4.11 -19.93 -8.26
N ASN A 72 -3.90 -21.08 -8.92
CA ASN A 72 -2.96 -21.21 -10.05
C ASN A 72 -3.31 -20.36 -11.28
N LYS A 73 -4.53 -19.81 -11.37
CA LYS A 73 -4.94 -18.94 -12.47
C LYS A 73 -4.50 -17.50 -12.26
N CYS A 74 -4.36 -17.07 -11.00
CA CYS A 74 -3.86 -15.76 -10.65
C CYS A 74 -2.42 -15.90 -10.13
N PRO A 75 -1.41 -15.84 -11.02
CA PRO A 75 -0.03 -16.04 -10.62
C PRO A 75 0.31 -15.02 -9.54
N VAL A 76 0.78 -15.49 -8.38
CA VAL A 76 1.31 -14.59 -7.37
C VAL A 76 2.57 -13.97 -7.97
N VAL A 77 2.56 -12.64 -8.13
CA VAL A 77 3.79 -11.93 -8.45
C VAL A 77 4.64 -12.06 -7.19
N ASN A 78 5.83 -12.63 -7.31
CA ASN A 78 6.82 -12.63 -6.22
C ASN A 78 7.29 -11.19 -5.97
N VAL A 79 6.40 -10.36 -5.43
CA VAL A 79 6.79 -9.27 -4.55
C VAL A 79 7.34 -10.03 -3.36
N SER A 80 8.67 -10.17 -3.34
CA SER A 80 9.46 -11.07 -2.50
C SER A 80 8.86 -11.37 -1.13
N GLU A 81 9.18 -12.55 -0.57
CA GLU A 81 9.00 -12.96 0.84
C GLU A 81 9.44 -11.91 1.91
N HIS A 82 9.93 -10.75 1.47
CA HIS A 82 10.40 -9.60 2.21
C HIS A 82 9.38 -8.45 2.38
N THR A 83 8.14 -8.55 1.88
CA THR A 83 7.12 -7.52 2.15
C THR A 83 6.62 -7.62 3.59
N CYS A 84 6.86 -6.56 4.37
CA CYS A 84 6.39 -6.42 5.74
C CYS A 84 4.85 -6.36 5.79
N ASN A 85 4.21 -7.26 6.53
CA ASN A 85 2.77 -7.21 6.77
C ASN A 85 2.44 -7.84 8.14
N PRO A 86 1.22 -7.63 8.67
CA PRO A 86 0.82 -8.18 9.97
C PRO A 86 0.97 -9.71 10.10
N SER A 87 0.86 -10.44 8.98
CA SER A 87 1.01 -11.89 8.95
C SER A 87 2.47 -12.36 8.87
N ASN A 88 3.42 -11.46 8.59
CA ASN A 88 4.84 -11.76 8.40
C ASN A 88 5.76 -10.72 9.05
N VAL A 89 5.48 -10.36 10.31
CA VAL A 89 6.21 -9.30 11.03
C VAL A 89 7.71 -9.57 11.16
N LYS A 90 8.14 -10.84 11.10
CA LYS A 90 9.56 -11.25 11.22
C LYS A 90 10.43 -10.74 10.08
N VAL A 91 9.86 -10.47 8.91
CA VAL A 91 10.62 -9.98 7.73
C VAL A 91 10.50 -8.46 7.57
N CYS A 92 9.77 -7.80 8.47
CA CYS A 92 9.76 -6.35 8.53
C CYS A 92 11.17 -5.85 8.86
N LEU A 93 11.82 -5.23 7.87
CA LEU A 93 13.08 -4.54 8.08
C LEU A 93 12.84 -3.44 9.13
N LEU A 94 13.46 -3.59 10.30
CA LEU A 94 13.63 -2.49 11.23
C LEU A 94 14.44 -1.43 10.49
N ARG A 95 13.84 -0.29 10.12
CA ARG A 95 14.64 0.87 9.73
C ARG A 95 15.57 1.16 10.92
N LYS A 96 16.88 1.01 10.72
CA LYS A 96 17.87 1.49 11.70
C LYS A 96 17.71 3.01 11.75
N GLY A 97 17.32 3.53 12.92
CA GLY A 97 16.99 4.94 13.11
C GLY A 97 15.49 5.14 13.34
N GLY A 98 15.15 5.94 14.35
CA GLY A 98 13.76 6.23 14.73
C GLY A 98 13.33 5.66 16.09
N GLY A 99 14.22 4.99 16.81
CA GLY A 99 13.99 4.78 18.23
C GLY A 99 13.92 6.12 18.95
N LEU A 100 13.02 6.24 19.93
CA LEU A 100 13.05 7.26 20.99
C LEU A 100 14.30 7.08 21.90
N GLY A 101 15.46 6.79 21.29
CA GLY A 101 16.73 6.68 21.97
C GLY A 101 17.32 8.06 22.25
N GLU A 102 18.38 8.08 23.05
CA GLU A 102 18.99 9.31 23.58
C GLU A 102 19.61 10.24 22.52
N ASP A 103 19.88 9.74 21.31
CA ASP A 103 20.30 10.55 20.15
C ASP A 103 19.31 10.35 18.98
N PRO A 104 18.33 11.26 18.80
CA PRO A 104 17.37 11.14 17.71
C PRO A 104 18.03 11.53 16.39
N GLU A 105 18.37 10.55 15.56
CA GLU A 105 18.72 10.76 14.15
C GLU A 105 17.50 11.26 13.36
N PRO A 106 17.66 12.09 12.31
CA PRO A 106 16.54 12.56 11.50
C PRO A 106 15.98 11.42 10.66
N THR A 107 15.04 10.65 11.19
CA THR A 107 14.50 9.49 10.46
C THR A 107 13.59 9.93 9.32
N ILE A 108 13.96 9.58 8.08
CA ILE A 108 13.14 9.83 6.89
C ILE A 108 11.89 8.95 6.99
N ILE A 109 10.72 9.59 6.98
CA ILE A 109 9.40 8.94 7.06
C ILE A 109 8.62 9.04 5.75
N TYR A 110 9.11 9.84 4.80
CA TYR A 110 8.56 9.91 3.44
C TYR A 110 9.69 10.23 2.44
N PRO A 111 9.78 9.51 1.31
CA PRO A 111 8.80 8.54 0.78
C PRO A 111 8.70 7.21 1.56
N TYR A 112 7.53 6.56 1.49
CA TYR A 112 7.22 5.36 2.27
C TYR A 112 7.97 4.10 1.81
N THR A 113 8.32 4.04 0.52
CA THR A 113 8.97 2.90 -0.12
C THR A 113 10.18 3.34 -0.93
N SER A 114 11.11 2.41 -1.16
CA SER A 114 12.30 2.64 -1.99
C SER A 114 11.99 2.66 -3.49
N SER A 115 10.75 2.38 -3.91
CA SER A 115 10.38 2.33 -5.33
C SER A 115 9.26 3.33 -5.61
N LEU A 116 9.52 4.33 -6.45
CA LEU A 116 8.67 5.49 -6.67
C LEU A 116 8.15 5.57 -8.10
N ILE A 117 6.98 6.16 -8.29
CA ILE A 117 6.51 6.57 -9.63
C ILE A 117 6.59 8.08 -9.83
N LYS A 118 6.55 8.88 -8.76
CA LYS A 118 6.64 10.34 -8.83
C LYS A 118 8.08 10.75 -9.08
N THR A 119 8.29 11.58 -10.10
CA THR A 119 9.62 12.15 -10.44
C THR A 119 10.03 13.30 -9.50
N ARG A 120 9.08 13.78 -8.69
CA ARG A 120 9.23 14.85 -7.70
C ARG A 120 8.54 14.46 -6.38
N PRO A 121 9.05 13.47 -5.63
CA PRO A 121 8.46 13.08 -4.35
C PRO A 121 8.67 14.18 -3.30
N ASP A 122 7.67 14.42 -2.46
CA ASP A 122 7.91 15.16 -1.22
C ASP A 122 8.94 14.41 -0.35
N ILE A 123 9.49 15.07 0.66
CA ILE A 123 10.47 14.47 1.58
C ILE A 123 10.09 14.90 2.99
N ALA A 124 9.93 13.95 3.91
CA ALA A 124 9.60 14.23 5.30
C ALA A 124 10.41 13.36 6.27
N TRP A 125 10.70 13.89 7.45
CA TRP A 125 11.48 13.22 8.48
C TRP A 125 10.99 13.56 9.89
N LEU A 126 11.42 12.78 10.88
CA LEU A 126 11.16 13.08 12.29
C LEU A 126 12.04 14.25 12.78
N PRO A 127 11.50 15.16 13.60
CA PRO A 127 12.28 16.23 14.19
C PRO A 127 13.40 15.69 15.09
N VAL A 128 14.51 16.41 15.12
CA VAL A 128 15.69 16.11 15.93
C VAL A 128 15.76 17.14 17.03
N ARG A 129 15.87 16.70 18.28
CA ARG A 129 15.94 17.61 19.42
C ARG A 129 17.17 18.52 19.30
N GLY A 130 16.95 19.83 19.40
CA GLY A 130 18.00 20.85 19.31
C GLY A 130 18.48 21.14 17.88
N ALA A 131 17.84 20.57 16.85
CA ALA A 131 18.14 20.94 15.48
C ALA A 131 17.61 22.34 15.16
N THR A 132 18.45 23.16 14.53
CA THR A 132 18.11 24.53 14.11
C THR A 132 17.77 24.59 12.62
N SER A 133 18.30 23.66 11.83
CA SER A 133 18.05 23.53 10.41
C SER A 133 18.37 22.11 9.92
N TYR A 134 17.93 21.81 8.71
CA TYR A 134 18.16 20.57 8.01
C TYR A 134 18.68 20.84 6.62
N LYS A 135 19.62 20.02 6.15
CA LYS A 135 19.97 19.95 4.73
C LYS A 135 19.41 18.68 4.13
N VAL A 136 18.59 18.83 3.11
CA VAL A 136 18.11 17.74 2.27
C VAL A 136 18.97 17.70 1.03
N LYS A 137 19.57 16.55 0.75
CA LYS A 137 20.37 16.28 -0.45
C LYS A 137 19.74 15.13 -1.21
N VAL A 138 19.58 15.29 -2.51
CA VAL A 138 19.19 14.20 -3.41
C VAL A 138 20.26 14.03 -4.45
N ASP A 139 20.88 12.87 -4.51
CA ASP A 139 21.96 12.57 -5.46
C ASP A 139 21.79 11.22 -6.17
N GLY A 140 22.40 11.12 -7.35
CA GLY A 140 22.42 9.93 -8.19
C GLY A 140 23.52 10.03 -9.23
N TYR A 141 23.54 9.12 -10.21
CA TYR A 141 24.55 9.17 -11.26
C TYR A 141 24.46 10.46 -12.09
N LYS A 142 25.48 11.33 -11.99
CA LYS A 142 25.51 12.67 -12.65
C LYS A 142 24.26 13.50 -12.37
N PHE A 143 23.69 13.34 -11.18
CA PHE A 143 22.49 14.03 -10.71
C PHE A 143 22.71 14.44 -9.26
N GLY A 144 22.33 15.66 -8.90
CA GLY A 144 22.46 16.12 -7.53
C GLY A 144 21.87 17.49 -7.32
N TRP A 145 21.13 17.65 -6.22
CA TRP A 145 20.76 18.96 -5.68
C TRP A 145 20.68 18.91 -4.15
N GLU A 146 20.75 20.08 -3.52
CA GLU A 146 20.58 20.21 -2.07
C GLU A 146 19.79 21.47 -1.70
N ARG A 147 19.14 21.41 -0.53
CA ARG A 147 18.38 22.51 0.07
C ARG A 147 18.52 22.54 1.58
N ILE A 148 18.61 23.75 2.13
CA ILE A 148 18.56 23.97 3.57
C ILE A 148 17.16 24.47 3.92
N VAL A 149 16.55 23.85 4.94
CA VAL A 149 15.23 24.20 5.46
C VAL A 149 15.22 24.14 6.99
N ASN A 150 14.24 24.81 7.59
CA ASN A 150 14.02 24.90 9.04
C ASN A 150 12.78 24.14 9.51
N GLN A 151 12.19 23.35 8.63
CA GLN A 151 10.99 22.53 8.83
C GLN A 151 11.31 21.06 8.53
N THR A 152 10.48 20.13 8.97
CA THR A 152 10.70 18.67 8.83
C THR A 152 10.05 18.05 7.59
N HIS A 153 9.69 18.89 6.63
CA HIS A 153 9.03 18.53 5.39
C HIS A 153 9.53 19.43 4.27
N LEU A 154 9.86 18.86 3.12
CA LEU A 154 10.26 19.58 1.93
C LEU A 154 9.41 19.08 0.76
N THR A 155 8.56 19.96 0.24
CA THR A 155 7.99 19.76 -1.08
C THR A 155 9.09 19.83 -2.12
N TYR A 156 9.09 18.90 -3.08
CA TYR A 156 10.15 18.84 -4.08
C TYR A 156 10.27 20.18 -4.82
N PRO A 157 11.44 20.81 -4.86
CA PRO A 157 11.57 22.14 -5.47
C PRO A 157 11.30 22.12 -6.98
N GLU A 158 10.36 22.93 -7.46
CA GLU A 158 9.97 22.98 -8.89
C GLU A 158 11.14 23.29 -9.84
N LYS A 159 12.07 24.14 -9.38
CA LYS A 159 13.25 24.56 -10.16
C LYS A 159 14.34 23.49 -10.24
N GLU A 160 14.30 22.50 -9.36
CA GLU A 160 15.30 21.44 -9.36
C GLU A 160 14.99 20.39 -10.43
N LYS A 161 16.05 19.74 -10.92
CA LYS A 161 15.93 18.69 -11.93
C LYS A 161 15.15 17.51 -11.35
N GLU A 162 14.21 16.98 -12.12
CA GLU A 162 13.42 15.80 -11.75
C GLU A 162 14.25 14.52 -11.69
N LEU A 163 13.79 13.59 -10.86
CA LEU A 163 14.32 12.23 -10.85
C LEU A 163 13.98 11.55 -12.17
N SER A 164 14.98 10.96 -12.82
CA SER A 164 14.76 10.19 -14.04
C SER A 164 14.14 8.83 -13.74
N LEU A 165 13.15 8.44 -14.52
CA LEU A 165 12.61 7.08 -14.51
C LEU A 165 13.71 6.04 -14.74
N ASN A 166 13.55 4.86 -14.16
CA ASN A 166 14.57 3.79 -14.18
C ASN A 166 15.92 4.22 -13.56
N GLY A 167 15.96 5.35 -12.84
CA GLY A 167 17.12 5.82 -12.10
C GLY A 167 17.07 5.38 -10.64
N ALA A 168 18.24 5.32 -10.01
CA ALA A 168 18.39 5.14 -8.58
C ALA A 168 19.06 6.38 -7.96
N PHE A 169 18.52 6.80 -6.82
CA PHE A 169 18.88 8.03 -6.12
C PHE A 169 19.02 7.77 -4.62
N ARG A 170 19.75 8.65 -3.95
CA ARG A 170 19.84 8.70 -2.49
C ARG A 170 19.28 10.01 -2.01
N ILE A 171 18.34 9.94 -1.07
CA ILE A 171 17.83 11.07 -0.31
C ILE A 171 18.56 11.06 1.02
N THR A 172 19.28 12.11 1.35
CA THR A 172 19.97 12.29 2.62
C THR A 172 19.39 13.49 3.35
N VAL A 173 19.01 13.31 4.61
CA VAL A 173 18.59 14.41 5.49
C VAL A 173 19.62 14.55 6.58
N ILE A 174 20.23 15.74 6.68
CA ILE A 174 21.27 16.08 7.66
C ILE A 174 20.68 17.10 8.63
N ALA A 175 20.68 16.82 9.93
CA ALA A 175 20.25 17.74 10.98
C ALA A 175 21.44 18.52 11.55
N TYR A 176 21.33 19.85 11.63
CA TYR A 176 22.33 20.73 12.21
C TYR A 176 21.93 21.18 13.61
N ARG A 177 22.81 20.94 14.59
CA ARG A 177 22.69 21.35 15.99
C ARG A 177 23.82 22.32 16.34
N ALA A 178 23.57 23.25 17.27
CA ALA A 178 24.58 24.24 17.67
C ALA A 178 25.77 23.58 18.40
N ASP A 179 25.49 22.62 19.29
CA ASP A 179 26.47 22.08 20.24
C ASP A 179 26.86 20.63 19.94
N ALA A 180 26.61 20.14 18.72
CA ALA A 180 26.91 18.75 18.37
C ALA A 180 27.17 18.57 16.87
N PRO A 181 27.95 17.54 16.47
CA PRO A 181 28.14 17.21 15.06
C PRO A 181 26.81 16.97 14.34
N PRO A 182 26.76 17.27 13.02
CA PRO A 182 25.61 16.93 12.20
C PRO A 182 25.39 15.42 12.20
N ILE A 183 24.12 15.03 12.29
CA ILE A 183 23.67 13.64 12.19
C ILE A 183 22.76 13.51 10.99
N SER A 184 22.72 12.34 10.37
CA SER A 184 22.01 12.17 9.10
C SER A 184 21.38 10.80 8.95
N ASP A 185 20.27 10.77 8.22
CA ASP A 185 19.67 9.55 7.68
C ASP A 185 19.75 9.57 6.16
N THR A 186 19.84 8.38 5.55
CA THR A 186 19.91 8.21 4.10
C THR A 186 18.94 7.14 3.65
N PHE A 187 18.12 7.47 2.66
CA PHE A 187 17.14 6.59 2.08
C PHE A 187 17.38 6.43 0.57
N ALA A 188 17.59 5.19 0.13
CA ALA A 188 17.77 4.88 -1.28
C ALA A 188 16.40 4.70 -1.96
N VAL A 189 16.23 5.34 -3.11
CA VAL A 189 15.02 5.24 -3.92
C VAL A 189 15.34 4.93 -5.37
N SER A 190 14.47 4.20 -6.04
CA SER A 190 14.51 3.94 -7.49
C SER A 190 13.18 4.32 -8.10
N LEU A 191 13.18 4.71 -9.38
CA LEU A 191 11.94 5.02 -10.09
C LEU A 191 11.56 3.90 -11.05
N TYR A 192 10.28 3.53 -11.06
CA TYR A 192 9.77 2.50 -11.97
C TYR A 192 9.95 2.93 -13.44
N PRO A 193 10.15 1.96 -14.36
CA PRO A 193 10.10 2.22 -15.79
C PRO A 193 8.71 2.74 -16.21
N GLN A 194 8.69 3.67 -17.17
CA GLN A 194 7.45 4.24 -17.71
C GLN A 194 6.45 3.17 -18.16
N SER A 195 6.95 2.09 -18.77
CA SER A 195 6.11 0.99 -19.26
C SER A 195 5.36 0.26 -18.14
N GLU A 196 5.96 0.12 -16.96
CA GLU A 196 5.30 -0.52 -15.82
C GLU A 196 4.25 0.41 -15.21
N ILE A 197 4.57 1.71 -15.07
CA ILE A 197 3.61 2.73 -14.61
C ILE A 197 2.38 2.76 -15.53
N GLN A 198 2.60 2.76 -16.86
CA GLN A 198 1.52 2.78 -17.84
C GLN A 198 0.64 1.52 -17.78
N LYS A 199 1.23 0.33 -17.61
CA LYS A 199 0.46 -0.91 -17.45
C LYS A 199 -0.46 -0.84 -16.24
N VAL A 200 0.07 -0.42 -15.10
CA VAL A 200 -0.70 -0.28 -13.85
C VAL A 200 -1.84 0.71 -14.03
N PHE A 201 -1.57 1.89 -14.60
CA PHE A 201 -2.60 2.89 -14.83
C PHE A 201 -3.66 2.44 -15.84
N ALA A 202 -3.29 1.69 -16.88
CA ALA A 202 -4.26 1.11 -17.81
C ALA A 202 -5.19 0.09 -17.13
N THR A 203 -4.70 -0.71 -16.18
CA THR A 203 -5.54 -1.58 -15.35
C THR A 203 -6.48 -0.76 -14.47
N ILE A 204 -5.98 0.28 -13.82
CA ILE A 204 -6.77 1.15 -12.94
C ILE A 204 -7.90 1.84 -13.69
N GLU A 205 -7.66 2.33 -14.90
CA GLU A 205 -8.71 2.93 -15.73
C GLU A 205 -9.80 1.90 -16.10
N GLN A 206 -9.44 0.64 -16.33
CA GLN A 206 -10.42 -0.42 -16.52
C GLN A 206 -11.25 -0.69 -15.25
N ILE A 207 -10.65 -0.62 -14.05
CA ILE A 207 -11.38 -0.75 -12.79
C ILE A 207 -12.34 0.44 -12.59
N LYS A 208 -11.86 1.67 -12.82
CA LYS A 208 -12.70 2.88 -12.71
C LYS A 208 -13.88 2.85 -13.68
N ALA A 209 -13.66 2.37 -14.91
CA ALA A 209 -14.70 2.22 -15.92
C ALA A 209 -15.83 1.25 -15.50
N LEU A 210 -15.60 0.40 -14.50
CA LEU A 210 -16.66 -0.41 -13.92
C LEU A 210 -17.68 0.42 -13.14
N GLY A 211 -17.38 1.64 -12.69
CA GLY A 211 -18.29 2.43 -11.86
C GLY A 211 -18.70 1.69 -10.59
N LEU A 212 -17.75 1.06 -9.91
CA LEU A 212 -17.94 0.44 -8.60
C LEU A 212 -18.22 1.53 -7.54
N PRO A 213 -18.85 1.17 -6.41
CA PRO A 213 -18.84 2.03 -5.23
C PRO A 213 -17.40 2.43 -4.86
N GLU A 214 -17.21 3.66 -4.37
CA GLU A 214 -15.90 4.25 -4.09
C GLU A 214 -14.99 3.32 -3.27
N ASP A 215 -15.49 2.80 -2.14
CA ASP A 215 -14.73 1.87 -1.29
C ASP A 215 -14.32 0.59 -2.04
N GLU A 216 -15.20 0.03 -2.88
CA GLU A 216 -14.91 -1.19 -3.63
C GLU A 216 -13.87 -0.93 -4.73
N ALA A 217 -14.01 0.19 -5.45
CA ALA A 217 -13.02 0.61 -6.44
C ALA A 217 -11.65 0.81 -5.78
N ALA A 218 -11.62 1.47 -4.62
CA ALA A 218 -10.39 1.77 -3.91
C ALA A 218 -9.66 0.51 -3.45
N LEU A 219 -10.40 -0.47 -2.91
CA LEU A 219 -9.81 -1.75 -2.49
C LEU A 219 -9.34 -2.62 -3.67
N ASP A 220 -10.02 -2.54 -4.82
CA ASP A 220 -9.57 -3.23 -6.04
C ASP A 220 -8.32 -2.56 -6.64
N ILE A 221 -8.26 -1.23 -6.63
CA ILE A 221 -7.09 -0.46 -7.09
C ILE A 221 -5.91 -0.66 -6.14
N ASP A 222 -6.16 -0.72 -4.83
CA ASP A 222 -5.15 -1.08 -3.82
C ASP A 222 -4.50 -2.42 -4.14
N ALA A 223 -5.28 -3.45 -4.48
CA ALA A 223 -4.72 -4.75 -4.87
C ALA A 223 -3.78 -4.64 -6.09
N VAL A 224 -4.08 -3.77 -7.05
CA VAL A 224 -3.21 -3.52 -8.22
C VAL A 224 -1.94 -2.76 -7.84
N TYR A 225 -2.05 -1.75 -6.96
CA TYR A 225 -0.88 -1.01 -6.49
C TYR A 225 0.05 -1.91 -5.68
N THR A 226 -0.51 -2.66 -4.75
CA THR A 226 0.25 -3.47 -3.78
C THR A 226 0.92 -4.67 -4.46
N SER A 227 0.30 -5.27 -5.48
CA SER A 227 0.93 -6.33 -6.28
C SER A 227 2.18 -5.86 -7.04
N ARG A 228 2.37 -4.54 -7.20
CA ARG A 228 3.55 -3.94 -7.85
C ARG A 228 4.45 -3.15 -6.90
N GLY A 229 4.13 -3.13 -5.61
CA GLY A 229 4.89 -2.37 -4.59
C GLY A 229 4.65 -0.86 -4.61
N PHE A 230 3.56 -0.39 -5.23
CA PHE A 230 3.19 1.03 -5.34
C PHE A 230 2.50 1.49 -4.03
N LEU A 231 3.25 1.36 -2.93
CA LEU A 231 2.74 1.56 -1.57
C LEU A 231 2.29 3.00 -1.32
N GLU A 232 3.01 3.97 -1.90
CA GLU A 232 2.66 5.38 -1.75
C GLU A 232 1.29 5.69 -2.37
N GLU A 233 1.04 5.17 -3.56
CA GLU A 233 -0.21 5.38 -4.30
C GLU A 233 -1.38 4.70 -3.58
N SER A 234 -1.15 3.50 -3.05
CA SER A 234 -2.11 2.77 -2.23
C SER A 234 -2.49 3.56 -0.97
N ILE A 235 -1.50 4.02 -0.18
CA ILE A 235 -1.74 4.85 1.02
C ILE A 235 -2.49 6.12 0.64
N GLY A 236 -2.06 6.82 -0.43
CA GLY A 236 -2.69 8.05 -0.88
C GLY A 236 -4.17 7.86 -1.23
N LEU A 237 -4.48 6.82 -2.02
CA LEU A 237 -5.85 6.48 -2.41
C LEU A 237 -6.72 6.14 -1.20
N LEU A 238 -6.27 5.23 -0.35
CA LEU A 238 -7.04 4.76 0.81
C LEU A 238 -7.22 5.88 1.84
N SER A 239 -6.22 6.75 2.02
CA SER A 239 -6.33 7.94 2.89
C SER A 239 -7.37 8.93 2.39
N GLN A 240 -7.45 9.13 1.07
CA GLN A 240 -8.47 9.99 0.46
C GLN A 240 -9.88 9.45 0.75
N VAL A 241 -10.11 8.14 0.53
CA VAL A 241 -11.39 7.49 0.82
C VAL A 241 -11.73 7.54 2.31
N ALA A 242 -10.75 7.32 3.18
CA ALA A 242 -10.90 7.44 4.63
C ALA A 242 -11.28 8.88 5.06
N THR A 243 -10.75 9.90 4.40
CA THR A 243 -11.05 11.32 4.65
C THR A 243 -12.48 11.68 4.23
N SER A 244 -13.02 11.01 3.20
CA SER A 244 -14.44 11.07 2.83
C SER A 244 -15.39 10.44 3.88
N LYS A 245 -14.85 9.98 5.03
CA LYS A 245 -15.59 9.39 6.16
C LYS A 245 -16.42 8.17 5.77
N THR A 246 -15.84 7.29 4.96
CA THR A 246 -16.42 5.96 4.72
C THR A 246 -16.72 5.25 6.04
N THR A 247 -17.75 4.39 6.05
CA THR A 247 -18.07 3.52 7.19
C THR A 247 -17.63 2.08 6.94
N ASN A 248 -16.88 1.82 5.88
CA ASN A 248 -16.42 0.49 5.54
C ASN A 248 -15.17 0.12 6.36
N PRO A 249 -15.26 -0.84 7.31
CA PRO A 249 -14.11 -1.21 8.15
C PRO A 249 -12.92 -1.73 7.35
N THR A 250 -13.16 -2.40 6.22
CA THR A 250 -12.09 -2.96 5.38
C THR A 250 -11.15 -1.87 4.86
N VAL A 251 -11.66 -0.68 4.50
CA VAL A 251 -10.82 0.42 4.00
C VAL A 251 -9.82 0.86 5.07
N TYR A 252 -10.29 1.06 6.30
CA TYR A 252 -9.43 1.44 7.42
C TYR A 252 -8.44 0.32 7.79
N ARG A 253 -8.88 -0.94 7.77
CA ARG A 253 -7.98 -2.06 8.03
C ARG A 253 -6.86 -2.12 7.01
N VAL A 254 -7.21 -2.10 5.72
CA VAL A 254 -6.21 -2.15 4.63
C VAL A 254 -5.29 -0.94 4.69
N LEU A 255 -5.80 0.27 4.97
CA LEU A 255 -4.93 1.45 5.19
C LEU A 255 -3.98 1.25 6.37
N GLY A 256 -4.43 0.60 7.45
CA GLY A 256 -3.59 0.16 8.56
C GLY A 256 -2.48 -0.79 8.12
N ASP A 257 -2.80 -1.79 7.29
CA ASP A 257 -1.82 -2.72 6.72
C ASP A 257 -0.75 -1.98 5.92
N ARG A 258 -1.15 -0.99 5.11
CA ARG A 258 -0.22 -0.21 4.29
C ARG A 258 0.67 0.70 5.12
N TYR A 259 0.13 1.35 6.16
CA TYR A 259 0.96 2.11 7.10
C TYR A 259 1.92 1.20 7.86
N PHE A 260 1.49 -0.02 8.21
CA PHE A 260 2.36 -0.99 8.86
C PHE A 260 3.50 -1.43 7.92
N GLU A 261 3.19 -1.71 6.65
CA GLU A 261 4.19 -2.00 5.61
C GLU A 261 5.19 -0.84 5.43
N ALA A 262 4.73 0.40 5.56
CA ALA A 262 5.57 1.60 5.53
C ALA A 262 6.41 1.83 6.81
N GLY A 263 6.24 1.00 7.85
CA GLY A 263 6.87 1.17 9.17
C GLY A 263 6.26 2.29 10.02
N LEU A 264 5.09 2.81 9.63
CA LEU A 264 4.38 3.88 10.32
C LEU A 264 3.40 3.32 11.35
N VAL A 265 3.96 2.69 12.38
CA VAL A 265 3.22 1.88 13.37
C VAL A 265 2.15 2.69 14.12
N GLY A 266 2.42 3.97 14.43
CA GLY A 266 1.44 4.86 15.08
C GLY A 266 0.22 5.10 14.19
N GLN A 267 0.44 5.42 12.90
CA GLN A 267 -0.60 5.59 11.91
C GLN A 267 -1.35 4.27 11.69
N ALA A 268 -0.65 3.16 11.57
CA ALA A 268 -1.25 1.84 11.42
C ALA A 268 -2.22 1.52 12.57
N ASN A 269 -1.78 1.70 13.82
CA ASN A 269 -2.62 1.46 14.99
C ASN A 269 -3.88 2.34 15.01
N ALA A 270 -3.77 3.61 14.65
CA ALA A 270 -4.92 4.51 14.57
C ALA A 270 -5.97 4.00 13.58
N GLN A 271 -5.54 3.52 12.41
CA GLN A 271 -6.45 2.97 11.41
C GLN A 271 -7.05 1.63 11.82
N TYR A 272 -6.27 0.74 12.44
CA TYR A 272 -6.81 -0.50 12.98
C TYR A 272 -7.84 -0.25 14.09
N MET A 273 -7.61 0.69 15.01
CA MET A 273 -8.61 1.04 16.01
C MET A 273 -9.92 1.50 15.35
N ARG A 274 -9.82 2.33 14.31
CA ARG A 274 -11.00 2.79 13.57
C ARG A 274 -11.73 1.64 12.85
N ALA A 275 -10.99 0.75 12.21
CA ALA A 275 -11.54 -0.44 11.56
C ALA A 275 -12.27 -1.34 12.57
N TYR A 276 -11.69 -1.52 13.76
CA TYR A 276 -12.25 -2.35 14.83
C TYR A 276 -13.60 -1.80 15.32
N GLU A 277 -13.67 -0.50 15.58
CA GLU A 277 -14.93 0.17 15.98
C GLU A 277 -16.03 -0.02 14.93
N LEU A 278 -15.71 0.23 13.65
CA LEU A 278 -16.67 0.09 12.56
C LEU A 278 -17.11 -1.36 12.37
N ALA A 279 -16.17 -2.31 12.43
CA ALA A 279 -16.44 -3.73 12.29
C ALA A 279 -17.32 -4.24 13.44
N LYS A 280 -17.07 -3.78 14.67
CA LYS A 280 -17.91 -4.07 15.84
C LYS A 280 -19.32 -3.53 15.64
N ASN A 281 -19.46 -2.28 15.21
CA ASN A 281 -20.76 -1.65 15.00
C ASN A 281 -21.56 -2.30 13.86
N SER A 282 -20.88 -2.85 12.85
CA SER A 282 -21.50 -3.56 11.73
C SER A 282 -21.63 -5.07 11.94
N ASN A 283 -21.25 -5.61 13.11
CA ASN A 283 -21.17 -7.05 13.39
C ASN A 283 -20.36 -7.84 12.33
N ASN A 284 -19.30 -7.24 11.79
CA ASN A 284 -18.43 -7.86 10.80
C ASN A 284 -17.32 -8.64 11.52
N THR A 285 -17.59 -9.90 11.85
CA THR A 285 -16.68 -10.77 12.60
C THR A 285 -15.36 -11.04 11.88
N VAL A 286 -15.37 -11.13 10.55
CA VAL A 286 -14.16 -11.32 9.74
C VAL A 286 -13.22 -10.13 9.89
N GLU A 287 -13.74 -8.91 9.68
CA GLU A 287 -12.93 -7.70 9.81
C GLU A 287 -12.50 -7.44 11.26
N LEU A 288 -13.30 -7.83 12.24
CA LEU A 288 -12.89 -7.80 13.65
C LEU A 288 -11.63 -8.63 13.89
N THR A 289 -11.64 -9.89 13.44
CA THR A 289 -10.49 -10.79 13.59
C THR A 289 -9.25 -10.26 12.86
N LEU A 290 -9.40 -9.85 11.60
CA LEU A 290 -8.26 -9.34 10.82
C LEU A 290 -7.67 -8.06 11.43
N THR A 291 -8.53 -7.18 11.93
CA THR A 291 -8.10 -5.94 12.59
C THR A 291 -7.41 -6.21 13.92
N GLN A 292 -7.88 -7.20 14.70
CA GLN A 292 -7.21 -7.62 15.93
C GLN A 292 -5.80 -8.15 15.65
N ALA A 293 -5.65 -8.99 14.62
CA ALA A 293 -4.32 -9.47 14.19
C ALA A 293 -3.39 -8.31 13.78
N GLY A 294 -3.92 -7.30 13.06
CA GLY A 294 -3.17 -6.08 12.74
C GLY A 294 -2.66 -5.33 13.97
N ARG A 295 -3.48 -5.23 15.03
CA ARG A 295 -3.09 -4.59 16.30
C ARG A 295 -2.07 -5.40 17.08
N GLU A 296 -2.23 -6.71 17.14
CA GLU A 296 -1.26 -7.61 17.76
C GLU A 296 0.12 -7.52 17.06
N ALA A 297 0.13 -7.40 15.73
CA ALA A 297 1.35 -7.16 14.97
C ALA A 297 2.03 -5.83 15.33
N VAL A 298 1.26 -4.76 15.52
CA VAL A 298 1.77 -3.45 16.00
C VAL A 298 2.35 -3.57 17.41
N GLU A 299 1.66 -4.23 18.33
CA GLU A 299 2.14 -4.44 19.69
C GLU A 299 3.43 -5.25 19.72
N PHE A 300 3.50 -6.34 18.95
CA PHE A 300 4.71 -7.13 18.78
C PHE A 300 5.87 -6.29 18.23
N TYR A 301 5.61 -5.50 17.17
CA TYR A 301 6.63 -4.65 16.55
C TYR A 301 7.18 -3.61 17.54
N ASN A 302 6.30 -2.97 18.32
CA ASN A 302 6.71 -2.02 19.37
C ASN A 302 7.49 -2.68 20.51
N GLY A 303 7.30 -3.98 20.73
CA GLY A 303 8.04 -4.76 21.72
C GLY A 303 9.43 -5.23 21.25
N LEU A 304 9.79 -5.03 19.97
CA LEU A 304 11.09 -5.44 19.45
C LEU A 304 12.23 -4.57 20.03
N PRO A 305 13.41 -5.15 20.34
CA PRO A 305 14.55 -4.38 20.86
C PRO A 305 15.01 -3.33 19.83
N THR A 306 15.04 -2.06 20.22
CA THR A 306 15.48 -0.95 19.35
C THR A 306 17.01 -0.83 19.24
N LYS A 307 17.77 -1.57 20.08
CA LYS A 307 19.24 -1.68 20.05
C LYS A 307 19.69 -3.10 20.41
N ILE A 308 20.53 -3.70 19.58
CA ILE A 308 21.41 -4.79 20.01
C ILE A 308 22.66 -4.10 20.52
N ASN A 309 22.86 -4.05 21.84
CA ASN A 309 24.15 -3.65 22.39
C ASN A 309 25.17 -4.68 21.87
N GLY A 310 26.13 -4.22 21.07
CA GLY A 310 27.26 -5.06 20.67
C GLY A 310 27.91 -5.61 21.93
N ALA A 311 28.03 -6.94 22.02
CA ALA A 311 28.75 -7.59 23.11
C ALA A 311 30.17 -7.01 23.19
N GLN A 312 30.55 -6.59 24.41
CA GLN A 312 31.91 -6.21 24.77
C GLN A 312 32.86 -7.42 24.71
#